data_AF-A0AAP3AZP5-F1
#
_entry.id   AF-A0AAP3AZP5-F1
#
_cell.length_a   1.000
_cell.length_b   1.000
_cell.length_c   1.000
_cell.angle_alpha   90.00
_cell.angle_beta   90.00
_cell.angle_gamma   90.00
#
_symmetry.space_group_name_H-M   'P 1'
#
loop_
_entity.id
_entity.type
_entity.pdbx_description
1 polymer ?
#
loop_
_entity_poly.entity_id
_entity_poly.type
_entity_poly.pdbx_seq_one_letter_code
_entity_poly.pdbx_strand_id
1 'polypeptide(L)'
;MEYIITGEQIIILHGVFSHSTDYVELYRVVDYQQSRSLPQQLFGLKTVTIYSGDRNNAKLDMIGIKASNDIVSEIRCRVEFNKKNKGIYEITNRS
;
A
#
# COMPACT_ATOMS: atom_id res chain seq x y z
N MET A 1 13.15 4.64 -5.98
CA MET A 1 11.87 3.95 -5.76
C MET A 1 10.77 4.91 -6.10
N GLU A 2 9.86 4.50 -6.97
CA GLU A 2 8.68 5.26 -7.36
C GLU A 2 7.45 4.38 -7.14
N TYR A 3 6.35 5.01 -6.70
CA TYR A 3 5.09 4.33 -6.42
C TYR A 3 3.99 4.96 -7.28
N ILE A 4 3.30 4.13 -8.07
CA ILE A 4 2.17 4.56 -8.89
C ILE A 4 0.92 3.87 -8.35
N ILE A 5 -0.04 4.66 -7.89
CA ILE A 5 -1.31 4.16 -7.36
C ILE A 5 -2.38 4.33 -8.45
N THR A 6 -2.77 3.23 -9.08
CA THR A 6 -3.81 3.21 -10.12
C THR A 6 -5.19 2.96 -9.50
N GLY A 7 -6.21 2.77 -10.34
CA GLY A 7 -7.54 2.39 -9.89
C GLY A 7 -7.62 0.98 -9.31
N GLU A 8 -6.69 0.08 -9.67
CA GLU A 8 -6.75 -1.35 -9.31
C GLU A 8 -5.47 -1.88 -8.65
N GLN A 9 -4.34 -1.18 -8.80
CA GLN A 9 -3.02 -1.68 -8.40
C GLN A 9 -2.16 -0.59 -7.77
N ILE A 10 -1.21 -1.00 -6.94
CA ILE A 10 -0.02 -0.23 -6.58
C ILE A 10 1.15 -0.83 -7.35
N ILE A 11 1.82 -0.02 -8.16
CA ILE A 11 2.98 -0.41 -8.96
C ILE A 11 4.22 0.19 -8.29
N ILE A 12 5.22 -0.65 -8.04
CA ILE A 12 6.46 -0.30 -7.34
C ILE A 12 7.61 -0.43 -8.33
N LEU A 13 8.20 0.70 -8.68
CA LEU A 13 9.34 0.77 -9.58
C LEU A 13 10.62 0.90 -8.75
N HIS A 14 11.52 -0.07 -8.88
CA HIS A 14 12.78 -0.06 -8.13
C HIS A 14 13.96 -0.62 -8.93
N GLY A 15 15.16 -0.30 -8.44
CA GLY A 15 16.43 -0.64 -9.08
C GLY A 15 17.20 0.58 -9.61
N VAL A 16 18.53 0.51 -9.49
CA VAL A 16 19.47 1.53 -10.01
C VAL A 16 20.24 0.98 -11.23
N PHE A 17 20.38 -0.36 -11.32
CA PHE A 17 21.10 -1.06 -12.40
C PHE A 17 20.25 -2.13 -13.12
N SER A 18 19.21 -2.67 -12.48
CA SER A 18 18.20 -3.55 -13.07
C SER A 18 16.82 -3.01 -12.71
N HIS A 19 16.00 -2.65 -13.70
CA HIS A 19 14.65 -2.17 -13.45
C HIS A 19 13.74 -3.35 -13.09
N SER A 20 13.34 -3.43 -11.82
CA SER A 20 12.34 -4.38 -11.35
C SER A 20 11.03 -3.63 -11.08
N THR A 21 9.91 -4.26 -11.45
CA THR A 21 8.57 -3.73 -11.22
C THR A 21 7.76 -4.74 -10.45
N ASP A 22 7.32 -4.36 -9.25
CA ASP A 22 6.40 -5.16 -8.45
C ASP A 22 5.00 -4.58 -8.50
N TYR A 23 4.01 -5.45 -8.37
CA TYR A 23 2.60 -5.10 -8.40
C TYR A 23 1.92 -5.60 -7.13
N VAL A 24 1.04 -4.78 -6.57
CA VAL A 24 0.12 -5.15 -5.49
C VAL A 24 -1.30 -4.84 -5.96
N GLU A 25 -2.10 -5.88 -6.13
CA GLU A 25 -3.52 -5.75 -6.45
C GLU A 25 -4.28 -5.16 -5.25
N LEU A 26 -5.05 -4.09 -5.47
CA LEU A 26 -5.78 -3.40 -4.41
C LEU A 26 -6.80 -4.33 -3.72
N TYR A 27 -7.47 -5.21 -4.47
CA TYR A 27 -8.42 -6.15 -3.89
C TYR A 27 -7.77 -7.15 -2.91
N ARG A 28 -6.43 -7.32 -2.96
CA ARG A 28 -5.65 -8.21 -2.09
C ARG A 28 -5.09 -7.51 -0.86
N VAL A 29 -5.26 -6.20 -0.75
CA VAL A 29 -4.83 -5.44 0.42
C VAL A 29 -5.68 -5.84 1.62
N VAL A 30 -5.00 -6.21 2.70
CA VAL A 30 -5.60 -6.70 3.95
C VAL A 30 -5.62 -5.59 4.98
N ASP A 31 -4.51 -4.87 5.16
CA ASP A 31 -4.39 -3.87 6.21
C ASP A 31 -3.38 -2.75 5.85
N TYR A 32 -3.41 -1.68 6.65
CA TYR A 32 -2.62 -0.47 6.49
C TYR A 32 -2.05 -0.05 7.84
N GLN A 33 -0.79 0.36 7.85
CA GLN A 33 -0.16 0.94 9.03
C GLN A 33 0.54 2.25 8.69
N GLN A 34 0.50 3.20 9.63
CA GLN A 34 1.28 4.43 9.56
C GLN A 34 2.26 4.47 10.73
N SER A 35 3.52 4.75 10.42
CA SER A 35 4.56 4.94 11.44
C SER A 35 5.39 6.18 11.12
N ARG A 36 6.01 6.75 12.16
CA ARG A 36 6.89 7.91 12.03
C ARG A 36 8.07 7.71 12.97
N SER A 37 9.27 7.52 12.41
CA SER A 37 10.51 7.55 13.19
C SER A 37 10.83 8.97 13.66
N LEU A 38 11.72 9.12 14.65
CA LEU A 38 12.12 10.44 15.16
C LEU A 38 12.62 11.39 14.04
N PRO A 39 13.50 10.98 13.11
CA PRO A 39 13.87 11.82 11.98
C PRO A 39 12.67 12.21 11.11
N GLN A 40 11.77 11.27 10.82
CA GLN A 40 10.58 11.55 10.02
C GLN A 40 9.66 12.57 10.69
N GLN A 41 9.51 12.51 12.01
CA GLN A 41 8.73 13.51 12.76
C GLN A 41 9.33 14.91 12.61
N LEU A 42 10.66 15.04 12.74
CA LEU A 42 11.38 16.32 12.56
C LEU A 42 11.21 16.89 11.15
N PHE A 43 11.18 16.03 10.13
CA PHE A 43 11.02 16.45 8.72
C PHE A 43 9.56 16.47 8.23
N GLY A 44 8.58 16.21 9.09
CA GLY A 44 7.16 16.19 8.69
C GLY A 44 6.82 15.07 7.70
N LEU A 45 7.50 13.93 7.80
CA LEU A 45 7.34 12.73 6.97
C LEU A 45 6.70 11.58 7.75
N LYS A 46 6.30 10.54 7.02
CA LYS A 46 5.81 9.26 7.55
C LYS A 46 6.18 8.10 6.63
N THR A 47 6.13 6.91 7.19
CA THR A 47 6.08 5.66 6.42
C THR A 47 4.64 5.14 6.43
N VAL A 48 4.16 4.73 5.26
CA VAL A 48 2.89 4.01 5.10
C VAL A 48 3.21 2.58 4.69
N THR A 49 2.76 1.62 5.49
CA THR A 49 2.92 0.19 5.23
C THR A 49 1.60 -0.38 4.74
N ILE A 50 1.64 -1.12 3.64
CA ILE A 50 0.51 -1.87 3.08
C ILE A 50 0.79 -3.35 3.29
N TYR A 51 -0.19 -4.06 3.85
CA TYR A 51 -0.15 -5.51 3.99
C TYR A 51 -1.05 -6.14 2.93
N SER A 52 -0.53 -7.11 2.19
CA SER A 52 -1.27 -7.83 1.17
C SER A 52 -1.35 -9.32 1.49
N GLY A 53 -2.40 -9.98 0.98
CA GLY A 53 -2.55 -11.43 1.06
C GLY A 53 -1.62 -12.22 0.10
N ASP A 54 -0.76 -11.54 -0.66
CA ASP A 54 0.13 -12.22 -1.60
C ASP A 54 1.34 -12.83 -0.88
N ARG A 55 1.66 -14.08 -1.24
CA ARG A 55 2.80 -14.81 -0.64
C ARG A 55 4.16 -14.18 -0.96
N ASN A 56 4.28 -13.54 -2.12
CA ASN A 56 5.54 -12.96 -2.59
C ASN A 56 5.70 -11.48 -2.18
N ASN A 57 4.60 -10.73 -2.08
CA ASN A 57 4.59 -9.29 -1.79
C ASN A 57 3.71 -8.97 -0.56
N ALA A 58 3.95 -9.67 0.54
CA ALA A 58 3.12 -9.59 1.75
C ALA A 58 3.13 -8.21 2.43
N LYS A 59 4.21 -7.43 2.23
CA LYS A 59 4.42 -6.14 2.89
C LYS A 59 5.11 -5.14 1.96
N LEU A 60 4.51 -3.97 1.81
CA LEU A 60 5.06 -2.83 1.07
C LEU A 60 5.23 -1.63 2.00
N ASP A 61 6.46 -1.12 2.13
CA ASP A 61 6.76 0.09 2.90
C ASP A 61 6.99 1.29 1.95
N MET A 62 6.09 2.27 2.00
CA MET A 62 6.19 3.56 1.31
C MET A 62 6.78 4.60 2.26
N ILE A 63 8.08 4.84 2.15
CA ILE A 63 8.85 5.68 3.07
C ILE A 63 8.92 7.12 2.56
N GLY A 64 8.83 8.10 3.46
CA GLY A 64 9.07 9.51 3.11
C GLY A 64 7.85 10.23 2.54
N ILE A 65 6.65 9.71 2.79
CA ILE A 65 5.40 10.38 2.44
C ILE A 65 5.23 11.60 3.36
N LYS A 66 4.77 12.75 2.84
CA LYS A 66 4.49 13.91 3.70
C LYS A 66 3.40 13.54 4.72
N ALA A 67 3.60 13.95 5.97
CA ALA A 67 2.69 13.65 7.06
C ALA A 67 1.25 14.12 6.80
N SER A 68 1.11 15.25 6.09
CA SER A 68 -0.17 15.87 5.73
C SER A 68 -0.91 15.19 4.58
N ASN A 69 -0.26 14.32 3.79
CA ASN A 69 -0.94 13.62 2.70
C ASN A 69 -1.72 12.42 3.24
N ASP A 70 -3.03 12.41 3.03
CA ASP A 70 -3.89 11.30 3.44
C ASP A 70 -4.00 10.19 2.39
N ILE A 71 -2.83 9.65 2.01
CA ILE A 71 -2.74 8.59 1.00
C ILE A 71 -3.42 7.29 1.47
N VAL A 72 -3.50 7.04 2.78
CA VAL A 72 -4.11 5.82 3.32
C VAL A 72 -5.61 5.81 3.06
N SER A 73 -6.30 6.93 3.27
CA SER A 73 -7.73 7.03 2.97
C SER A 73 -8.01 6.87 1.48
N GLU A 74 -7.17 7.45 0.62
CA GLU A 74 -7.30 7.29 -0.84
C GLU A 74 -7.14 5.84 -1.28
N ILE A 75 -6.08 5.16 -0.81
CA ILE A 75 -5.86 3.74 -1.12
C ILE A 75 -7.01 2.90 -0.56
N ARG A 76 -7.43 3.13 0.69
CA ARG A 76 -8.54 2.41 1.31
C ARG A 76 -9.82 2.52 0.49
N CYS A 77 -10.19 3.72 0.04
CA CYS A 77 -11.37 3.93 -0.79
C CYS A 77 -11.33 3.06 -2.06
N ARG A 78 -10.19 3.03 -2.75
CA ARG A 78 -10.00 2.22 -3.95
C ARG A 78 -10.00 0.71 -3.64
N VAL A 79 -9.43 0.28 -2.52
CA VAL A 79 -9.45 -1.12 -2.09
C VAL A 79 -10.88 -1.59 -1.85
N GLU A 80 -11.68 -0.82 -1.11
CA GLU A 80 -13.09 -1.17 -0.86
C GLU A 80 -13.90 -1.24 -2.16
N PHE A 81 -13.67 -0.29 -3.07
CA PHE A 81 -14.28 -0.32 -4.40
C PHE A 81 -13.91 -1.58 -5.19
N ASN A 82 -12.63 -1.96 -5.20
CA ASN A 82 -12.15 -3.14 -5.92
C ASN A 82 -12.67 -4.45 -5.32
N LYS A 83 -12.68 -4.57 -3.98
CA LYS A 83 -13.24 -5.74 -3.27
C LYS A 83 -14.71 -5.94 -3.61
N LYS A 84 -15.49 -4.85 -3.57
CA LYS A 84 -16.92 -4.85 -3.94
C LYS A 84 -17.12 -5.28 -5.40
N ASN A 85 -16.37 -4.71 -6.33
CA ASN A 85 -16.52 -5.01 -7.77
C ASN A 85 -16.09 -6.42 -8.15
N LYS A 86 -15.05 -6.97 -7.50
CA LYS A 86 -14.61 -8.35 -7.75
C LYS A 86 -15.41 -9.40 -6.97
N GLY A 87 -16.44 -8.99 -6.22
CA GLY A 87 -17.29 -9.89 -5.42
C GLY A 87 -16.55 -10.53 -4.24
N ILE A 88 -15.43 -9.95 -3.81
CA ILE A 88 -14.63 -10.44 -2.69
C ILE A 88 -15.22 -9.85 -1.41
N TYR A 89 -16.29 -10.49 -0.94
CA TYR A 89 -16.78 -10.32 0.43
C TYR A 89 -16.06 -11.32 1.35
N GLU A 90 -15.66 -10.85 2.52
CA GLU A 90 -14.92 -11.61 3.54
C GLU A 90 -15.54 -13.00 3.82
N ILE A 91 -14.88 -14.06 3.34
CA ILE A 91 -15.03 -15.42 3.87
C ILE A 91 -13.88 -15.71 4.86
N THR A 92 -13.28 -14.68 5.44
CA THR A 92 -12.12 -14.82 6.32
C THR A 92 -12.34 -14.05 7.61
N ASN A 93 -13.34 -14.47 8.38
CA ASN A 93 -13.36 -14.35 9.85
C ASN A 93 -14.54 -15.17 10.42
N ARG A 94 -14.39 -16.49 10.39
CA ARG A 94 -15.08 -17.41 11.31
C ARG A 94 -14.07 -18.50 11.68
N SER A 95 -13.30 -18.23 12.72
CA SER A 95 -12.55 -19.24 13.48
C SER A 95 -12.54 -18.81 14.93
#